data_AF-A0A433IFX1-F1
#
_entry.id   AF-A0A433IFX1-F1
#
_cell.length_a   1.000
_cell.length_b   1.000
_cell.length_c   1.000
_cell.angle_alpha   90.00
_cell.angle_beta   90.00
_cell.angle_gamma   90.00
#
_symmetry.space_group_name_H-M   'P 1'
#
loop_
_entity.id
_entity.type
_entity.pdbx_description
1 polymer ?
#
loop_
_entity_poly.entity_id
_entity_poly.type
_entity_poly.pdbx_seq_one_letter_code
_entity_poly.pdbx_strand_id
1 'polypeptide(L)'
;MATKKEQLAQEVAKAVGAGKAVALETVDFNDPNRPKTCLEVDFPILPVNQVAIIEGNAGKPIYQMSKWWARRRSSVFRSMLIAAATKAPEDKSHAAKLVWDNYYANHQKKGAFKHLKVAEIFMGGGTTLVEGSRLGMQMVGNDLNPVAWFVVKQELANVDLEQVKKLLADIEAEVKPQIMPYYTCDGPEGEKGTWTHLPTRKVMPADFDPLTIPRDERKDYRYEGPEIIYTFWAKHGPCQVTGCGHRTPIMSSPVMAVKTLSVKHWEHTCGQCGGEFHVEEDAARMAPDAPLYVAPSEHPFSVLDRRKGVICPHCQAQISNPTTGKKGKNKKV
;
A
#
# COMPACT_ATOMS: atom_id res chain seq x y z
N MET A 1 -0.29 -12.22 22.54
CA MET A 1 -1.25 -13.25 22.05
C MET A 1 -1.75 -12.81 20.69
N ALA A 2 -2.03 -13.74 19.76
CA ALA A 2 -2.57 -13.39 18.45
C ALA A 2 -3.96 -12.75 18.60
N THR A 3 -4.21 -11.68 17.85
CA THR A 3 -5.52 -11.02 17.76
C THR A 3 -6.55 -11.96 17.12
N LYS A 4 -7.84 -11.71 17.35
CA LYS A 4 -8.94 -12.47 16.71
C LYS A 4 -8.82 -12.50 15.18
N LYS A 5 -8.33 -11.40 14.58
CA LYS A 5 -8.09 -11.29 13.14
C LYS A 5 -6.97 -12.23 12.68
N GLU A 6 -5.89 -12.32 13.44
CA GLU A 6 -4.76 -13.22 13.13
C GLU A 6 -5.15 -14.68 13.30
N GLN A 7 -5.92 -15.01 14.34
CA GLN A 7 -6.45 -16.36 14.55
C GLN A 7 -7.34 -16.79 13.38
N LEU A 8 -8.29 -15.94 12.97
CA LEU A 8 -9.15 -16.22 11.80
C LEU A 8 -8.32 -16.41 10.52
N ALA A 9 -7.30 -15.58 10.29
CA ALA A 9 -6.41 -15.73 9.14
C ALA A 9 -5.65 -17.07 9.15
N GLN A 10 -5.19 -17.52 10.32
CA GLN A 10 -4.53 -18.82 10.49
C GLN A 10 -5.49 -19.98 10.24
N GLU A 11 -6.72 -19.90 10.74
CA GLU A 11 -7.75 -20.92 10.52
C GLU A 11 -8.14 -21.04 9.05
N VAL A 12 -8.36 -19.90 8.37
CA VAL A 12 -8.63 -19.87 6.92
C VAL A 12 -7.45 -20.46 6.16
N ALA A 13 -6.21 -20.05 6.47
CA ALA A 13 -5.02 -20.58 5.83
C ALA A 13 -4.91 -22.10 6.00
N LYS A 14 -5.19 -22.62 7.20
CA LYS A 14 -5.21 -24.06 7.48
C LYS A 14 -6.29 -24.77 6.67
N ALA A 15 -7.49 -24.21 6.60
CA ALA A 15 -8.63 -24.80 5.90
C ALA A 15 -8.40 -24.95 4.39
N VAL A 16 -7.72 -23.97 3.77
CA VAL A 16 -7.44 -23.99 2.32
C VAL A 16 -6.02 -24.48 1.96
N GLY A 17 -5.24 -24.93 2.96
CA GLY A 17 -3.86 -25.36 2.75
C GLY A 17 -2.91 -24.25 2.29
N ALA A 18 -3.23 -22.98 2.59
CA ALA A 18 -2.43 -21.84 2.15
C ALA A 18 -1.00 -21.91 2.69
N GLY A 19 -0.01 -21.75 1.80
CA GLY A 19 1.40 -21.74 2.18
C GLY A 19 2.02 -23.12 2.47
N LYS A 20 1.23 -24.20 2.47
CA LYS A 20 1.76 -25.58 2.60
C LYS A 20 2.76 -25.84 1.48
N ALA A 21 3.96 -26.31 1.83
CA ALA A 21 4.99 -26.61 0.85
C ALA A 21 4.66 -27.89 0.08
N VAL A 22 4.51 -27.80 -1.23
CA VAL A 22 4.12 -28.92 -2.08
C VAL A 22 5.09 -29.08 -3.25
N ALA A 23 5.19 -30.30 -3.76
CA ALA A 23 5.88 -30.60 -4.99
C ALA A 23 4.95 -31.50 -5.80
N LEU A 24 4.39 -30.96 -6.87
CA LEU A 24 3.53 -31.70 -7.78
C LEU A 24 4.41 -32.33 -8.86
N GLU A 25 4.16 -33.59 -9.20
CA GLU A 25 4.83 -34.25 -10.31
C GLU A 25 4.43 -33.56 -11.61
N THR A 26 5.42 -33.27 -12.46
CA THR A 26 5.21 -32.65 -13.77
C THR A 26 5.48 -33.66 -14.88
N VAL A 27 5.43 -33.22 -16.12
CA VAL A 27 5.61 -34.04 -17.32
C VAL A 27 6.76 -33.48 -18.16
N ASP A 28 7.42 -34.33 -18.94
CA ASP A 28 8.40 -33.84 -19.93
C ASP A 28 7.68 -33.34 -21.17
N PHE A 29 7.62 -32.02 -21.35
CA PHE A 29 6.97 -31.40 -22.51
C PHE A 29 7.71 -31.62 -23.84
N ASN A 30 8.93 -32.17 -23.83
CA ASN A 30 9.62 -32.56 -25.06
C ASN A 30 9.27 -34.00 -25.49
N ASP A 31 8.67 -34.80 -24.62
CA ASP A 31 8.24 -36.16 -24.93
C ASP A 31 6.81 -36.12 -25.53
N PRO A 32 6.62 -36.50 -26.81
CA PRO A 32 5.29 -36.56 -27.42
C PRO A 32 4.39 -37.64 -26.80
N ASN A 33 4.96 -38.63 -26.10
CA ASN A 33 4.25 -39.71 -25.42
C ASN A 33 4.12 -39.50 -23.92
N ARG A 34 4.42 -38.28 -23.43
CA ARG A 34 4.29 -37.94 -22.02
C ARG A 34 2.91 -38.29 -21.46
N PRO A 35 2.80 -38.60 -20.16
CA PRO A 35 1.50 -38.72 -19.53
C PRO A 35 0.70 -37.42 -19.65
N LYS A 36 -0.63 -37.54 -19.58
CA LYS A 36 -1.53 -36.38 -19.60
C LYS A 36 -1.31 -35.51 -18.36
N THR A 37 -1.50 -34.22 -18.52
CA THR A 37 -1.58 -33.26 -17.40
C THR A 37 -3.00 -33.24 -16.84
N CYS A 38 -3.18 -32.67 -15.65
CA CYS A 38 -4.52 -32.51 -15.08
C CYS A 38 -5.43 -31.74 -16.04
N LEU A 39 -4.93 -30.68 -16.68
CA LEU A 39 -5.70 -29.85 -17.62
C LEU A 39 -6.25 -30.65 -18.82
N GLU A 40 -5.56 -31.71 -19.24
CA GLU A 40 -5.97 -32.59 -20.35
C GLU A 40 -6.95 -33.69 -19.93
N VAL A 41 -7.24 -33.80 -18.63
CA VAL A 41 -8.12 -34.82 -18.04
C VAL A 41 -9.36 -34.18 -17.42
N ASP A 42 -9.19 -33.22 -16.51
CA ASP A 42 -10.28 -32.54 -15.83
C ASP A 42 -9.82 -31.20 -15.22
N PHE A 43 -10.75 -30.26 -15.00
CA PHE A 43 -10.45 -28.93 -14.49
C PHE A 43 -11.46 -28.51 -13.40
N PRO A 44 -11.03 -27.91 -12.28
CA PRO A 44 -11.92 -27.54 -11.18
C PRO A 44 -12.76 -26.28 -11.48
N ILE A 45 -13.64 -26.34 -12.48
CA ILE A 45 -14.40 -25.20 -13.03
C ILE A 45 -15.22 -24.50 -11.94
N LEU A 46 -16.00 -25.24 -11.16
CA LEU A 46 -16.93 -24.68 -10.17
C LEU A 46 -16.22 -23.83 -9.09
N PRO A 47 -15.24 -24.35 -8.33
CA PRO A 47 -14.57 -23.55 -7.31
C PRO A 47 -13.72 -22.42 -7.91
N VAL A 48 -13.12 -22.61 -9.10
CA VAL A 48 -12.40 -21.53 -9.79
C VAL A 48 -13.33 -20.38 -10.17
N ASN A 49 -14.52 -20.69 -10.66
CA ASN A 49 -15.52 -19.69 -11.01
C ASN A 49 -15.99 -18.89 -9.79
N GLN A 50 -16.20 -19.55 -8.63
CA GLN A 50 -16.55 -18.88 -7.38
C GLN A 50 -15.49 -17.85 -6.96
N VAL A 51 -14.20 -18.23 -7.01
CA VAL A 51 -13.11 -17.29 -6.72
C VAL A 51 -13.03 -16.19 -7.77
N ALA A 52 -13.23 -16.50 -9.05
CA ALA A 52 -13.18 -15.53 -10.13
C ALA A 52 -14.24 -14.42 -9.99
N ILE A 53 -15.44 -14.75 -9.47
CA ILE A 53 -16.51 -13.78 -9.18
C ILE A 53 -16.08 -12.82 -8.06
N ILE A 54 -15.44 -13.33 -7.00
CA ILE A 54 -14.94 -12.51 -5.88
C ILE A 54 -13.80 -11.61 -6.36
N GLU A 55 -12.83 -12.17 -7.10
CA GLU A 55 -11.76 -11.41 -7.75
C GLU A 55 -12.30 -10.38 -8.77
N GLY A 56 -13.50 -10.62 -9.27
CA GLY A 56 -14.39 -9.70 -9.99
C GLY A 56 -14.26 -8.26 -9.53
N ASN A 57 -14.42 -8.12 -8.22
CA ASN A 57 -14.63 -6.87 -7.52
C ASN A 57 -13.43 -6.47 -6.65
N ALA A 58 -12.40 -7.32 -6.59
CA ALA A 58 -11.19 -7.07 -5.82
C ALA A 58 -10.11 -6.42 -6.70
N GLY A 59 -9.87 -5.12 -6.53
CA GLY A 59 -8.75 -4.42 -7.16
C GLY A 59 -7.41 -4.92 -6.60
N LYS A 60 -6.80 -5.93 -7.23
CA LYS A 60 -5.49 -6.46 -6.78
C LYS A 60 -4.38 -5.45 -7.11
N PRO A 61 -3.56 -4.99 -6.13
CA PRO A 61 -2.60 -3.90 -6.33
C PRO A 61 -1.64 -4.09 -7.52
N ILE A 62 -1.11 -5.31 -7.70
CA ILE A 62 -0.20 -5.62 -8.82
C ILE A 62 -0.85 -5.40 -10.19
N TYR A 63 -2.19 -5.43 -10.28
CA TYR A 63 -2.96 -5.23 -11.50
C TYR A 63 -3.58 -3.82 -11.57
N GLN A 64 -3.16 -2.88 -10.72
CA GLN A 64 -3.64 -1.49 -10.71
C GLN A 64 -2.67 -0.50 -11.38
N MET A 65 -1.54 -0.96 -11.93
CA MET A 65 -0.60 -0.08 -12.63
C MET A 65 -1.26 0.63 -13.82
N SER A 66 -2.11 -0.08 -14.56
CA SER A 66 -2.96 0.48 -15.61
C SER A 66 -4.21 -0.38 -15.82
N LYS A 67 -5.31 0.25 -16.23
CA LYS A 67 -6.55 -0.46 -16.59
C LYS A 67 -6.37 -1.11 -17.96
N TRP A 68 -6.42 -2.43 -18.00
CA TRP A 68 -6.43 -3.21 -19.24
C TRP A 68 -7.84 -3.75 -19.53
N TRP A 69 -8.34 -3.52 -20.75
CA TRP A 69 -9.75 -3.67 -21.11
C TRP A 69 -10.28 -5.13 -21.15
N ALA A 70 -9.40 -6.12 -21.22
CA ALA A 70 -9.78 -7.55 -21.25
C ALA A 70 -8.95 -8.42 -20.29
N ARG A 71 -8.50 -7.85 -19.16
CA ARG A 71 -7.74 -8.61 -18.17
C ARG A 71 -8.59 -9.74 -17.57
N ARG A 72 -8.16 -10.98 -17.78
CA ARG A 72 -8.78 -12.15 -17.17
C ARG A 72 -8.37 -12.28 -15.70
N ARG A 73 -9.23 -12.95 -14.92
CA ARG A 73 -9.04 -13.12 -13.49
C ARG A 73 -7.83 -14.02 -13.21
N SER A 74 -7.04 -13.60 -12.23
CA SER A 74 -5.83 -14.34 -11.80
C SER A 74 -6.13 -15.75 -11.34
N SER A 75 -7.28 -15.99 -10.70
CA SER A 75 -7.65 -17.34 -10.27
C SER A 75 -7.76 -18.33 -11.41
N VAL A 76 -8.26 -17.88 -12.57
CA VAL A 76 -8.37 -18.72 -13.76
C VAL A 76 -6.99 -19.10 -14.26
N PHE A 77 -6.12 -18.12 -14.47
CA PHE A 77 -4.76 -18.36 -14.99
C PHE A 77 -3.88 -19.15 -14.02
N ARG A 78 -3.97 -18.87 -12.72
CA ARG A 78 -3.27 -19.66 -11.69
C ARG A 78 -3.69 -21.13 -11.74
N SER A 79 -4.99 -21.40 -11.79
CA SER A 79 -5.51 -22.78 -11.87
C SER A 79 -5.13 -23.46 -13.18
N MET A 80 -5.21 -22.75 -14.31
CA MET A 80 -4.77 -23.27 -15.61
C MET A 80 -3.30 -23.65 -15.59
N LEU A 81 -2.43 -22.80 -15.04
CA LEU A 81 -0.99 -23.06 -14.96
C LEU A 81 -0.67 -24.27 -14.06
N ILE A 82 -1.31 -24.38 -12.89
CA ILE A 82 -1.16 -25.56 -12.01
C ILE A 82 -1.65 -26.82 -12.74
N ALA A 83 -2.84 -26.77 -13.35
CA ALA A 83 -3.42 -27.91 -14.04
C ALA A 83 -2.59 -28.35 -15.26
N ALA A 84 -2.05 -27.40 -16.01
CA ALA A 84 -1.20 -27.65 -17.17
C ALA A 84 0.16 -28.22 -16.76
N ALA A 85 0.72 -27.78 -15.63
CA ALA A 85 2.04 -28.21 -15.17
C ALA A 85 2.02 -29.54 -14.42
N THR A 86 0.87 -29.99 -13.91
CA THR A 86 0.76 -31.16 -13.03
C THR A 86 0.38 -32.39 -13.84
N LYS A 87 1.12 -33.48 -13.68
CA LYS A 87 0.76 -34.80 -14.24
C LYS A 87 -0.56 -35.27 -13.65
N ALA A 88 -1.44 -35.79 -14.50
CA ALA A 88 -2.72 -36.35 -14.06
C ALA A 88 -2.50 -37.60 -13.19
N PRO A 89 -3.27 -37.77 -12.10
CA PRO A 89 -3.26 -39.01 -11.33
C PRO A 89 -3.76 -40.20 -12.16
N GLU A 90 -3.40 -41.42 -11.74
CA GLU A 90 -3.87 -42.66 -12.37
C GLU A 90 -5.40 -42.72 -12.40
N ASP A 91 -6.03 -42.41 -11.26
CA ASP A 91 -7.47 -42.19 -11.19
C ASP A 91 -7.81 -40.78 -11.67
N LYS A 92 -8.28 -40.71 -12.91
CA LYS A 92 -8.64 -39.47 -13.61
C LYS A 92 -9.69 -38.64 -12.87
N SER A 93 -10.56 -39.25 -12.05
CA SER A 93 -11.59 -38.52 -11.28
C SER A 93 -11.00 -37.57 -10.23
N HIS A 94 -9.74 -37.77 -9.84
CA HIS A 94 -9.03 -36.92 -8.90
C HIS A 94 -8.26 -35.75 -9.53
N ALA A 95 -8.23 -35.62 -10.86
CA ALA A 95 -7.41 -34.61 -11.54
C ALA A 95 -7.81 -33.16 -11.14
N ALA A 96 -9.09 -32.81 -11.21
CA ALA A 96 -9.56 -31.48 -10.80
C ALA A 96 -9.34 -31.23 -9.29
N LYS A 97 -9.57 -32.26 -8.46
CA LYS A 97 -9.36 -32.20 -7.01
C LYS A 97 -7.90 -31.93 -6.66
N LEU A 98 -6.97 -32.60 -7.33
CA LEU A 98 -5.53 -32.42 -7.12
C LEU A 98 -5.10 -30.96 -7.38
N VAL A 99 -5.62 -30.35 -8.43
CA VAL A 99 -5.36 -28.93 -8.74
C VAL A 99 -5.93 -28.02 -7.65
N TRP A 100 -7.19 -28.23 -7.26
CA TRP A 100 -7.88 -27.39 -6.29
C TRP A 100 -7.27 -27.46 -4.89
N ASP A 101 -6.95 -28.67 -4.41
CA ASP A 101 -6.32 -28.91 -3.11
C ASP A 101 -4.94 -28.23 -2.98
N ASN A 102 -4.29 -27.94 -4.12
CA ASN A 102 -2.98 -27.30 -4.19
C ASN A 102 -3.02 -25.86 -4.68
N TYR A 103 -4.21 -25.26 -4.87
CA TYR A 103 -4.34 -23.92 -5.45
C TYR A 103 -3.63 -22.84 -4.58
N TYR A 104 -3.81 -22.86 -3.27
CA TYR A 104 -3.18 -21.92 -2.32
C TYR A 104 -1.83 -22.40 -1.76
N ALA A 105 -1.37 -23.58 -2.18
CA ALA A 105 -0.11 -24.14 -1.69
C ALA A 105 1.10 -23.32 -2.17
N ASN A 106 2.22 -23.49 -1.47
CA ASN A 106 3.50 -22.89 -1.82
C ASN A 106 4.27 -23.82 -2.77
N HIS A 107 4.15 -23.54 -4.06
CA HIS A 107 4.83 -24.25 -5.15
C HIS A 107 6.32 -23.90 -5.29
N GLN A 108 6.72 -22.70 -4.81
CA GLN A 108 8.10 -22.24 -4.93
C GLN A 108 9.04 -22.90 -3.93
N LYS A 109 8.57 -23.19 -2.71
CA LYS A 109 9.44 -23.69 -1.62
C LYS A 109 10.13 -25.01 -1.95
N LYS A 110 9.49 -25.88 -2.75
CA LYS A 110 10.10 -27.11 -3.26
C LYS A 110 10.51 -27.02 -4.74
N GLY A 111 10.25 -25.90 -5.40
CA GLY A 111 10.72 -25.61 -6.75
C GLY A 111 10.18 -26.53 -7.85
N ALA A 112 9.03 -27.18 -7.65
CA ALA A 112 8.51 -28.20 -8.57
C ALA A 112 8.33 -27.69 -10.01
N PHE A 113 7.96 -26.41 -10.18
CA PHE A 113 7.75 -25.79 -11.49
C PHE A 113 8.92 -24.92 -11.98
N LYS A 114 10.04 -24.87 -11.25
CA LYS A 114 11.16 -23.94 -11.52
C LYS A 114 11.82 -24.12 -12.90
N HIS A 115 11.78 -25.33 -13.42
CA HIS A 115 12.39 -25.69 -14.70
C HIS A 115 11.44 -25.50 -15.89
N LEU A 116 10.15 -25.27 -15.63
CA LEU A 116 9.15 -25.08 -16.69
C LEU A 116 9.32 -23.69 -17.31
N LYS A 117 9.41 -23.67 -18.64
CA LYS A 117 9.47 -22.46 -19.47
C LYS A 117 8.12 -22.27 -20.14
N VAL A 118 7.49 -21.12 -19.91
CA VAL A 118 6.16 -20.81 -20.43
C VAL A 118 6.23 -19.52 -21.23
N ALA A 119 5.87 -19.60 -22.50
CA ALA A 119 5.74 -18.44 -23.38
C ALA A 119 4.26 -18.07 -23.52
N GLU A 120 3.94 -16.81 -23.24
CA GLU A 120 2.63 -16.22 -23.51
C GLU A 120 2.80 -15.15 -24.60
N ILE A 121 2.36 -15.46 -25.81
CA ILE A 121 2.58 -14.63 -27.00
C ILE A 121 1.44 -13.62 -27.24
N PHE A 122 0.43 -13.60 -26.38
CA PHE A 122 -0.65 -12.61 -26.35
C PHE A 122 -0.91 -12.14 -24.91
N MET A 123 0.15 -11.68 -24.23
CA MET A 123 0.10 -11.49 -22.78
C MET A 123 -0.88 -10.41 -22.31
N GLY A 124 -1.19 -9.41 -23.13
CA GLY A 124 -2.05 -8.29 -22.77
C GLY A 124 -1.64 -7.68 -21.42
N GLY A 125 -2.56 -7.71 -20.46
CA GLY A 125 -2.31 -7.25 -19.09
C GLY A 125 -1.50 -8.21 -18.20
N GLY A 126 -0.82 -9.22 -18.73
CA GLY A 126 0.21 -9.99 -18.01
C GLY A 126 -0.25 -10.92 -16.89
N THR A 127 -1.55 -11.20 -16.74
CA THR A 127 -2.05 -12.09 -15.68
C THR A 127 -1.32 -13.44 -15.67
N THR A 128 -1.13 -14.05 -16.85
CA THR A 128 -0.39 -15.32 -16.99
C THR A 128 1.03 -15.23 -16.46
N LEU A 129 1.75 -14.17 -16.81
CA LEU A 129 3.15 -13.96 -16.40
C LEU A 129 3.26 -13.77 -14.88
N VAL A 130 2.38 -12.95 -14.30
CA VAL A 130 2.38 -12.71 -12.85
C VAL A 130 2.05 -13.99 -12.08
N GLU A 131 1.01 -14.73 -12.48
CA GLU A 131 0.63 -15.96 -11.78
C GLU A 131 1.65 -17.09 -11.99
N GLY A 132 2.23 -17.23 -13.18
CA GLY A 132 3.28 -18.22 -13.44
C GLY A 132 4.57 -17.92 -12.67
N SER A 133 4.97 -16.64 -12.60
CA SER A 133 6.09 -16.20 -11.77
C SER A 133 5.85 -16.50 -10.28
N ARG A 134 4.63 -16.29 -9.78
CA ARG A 134 4.23 -16.66 -8.41
C ARG A 134 4.27 -18.18 -8.15
N LEU A 135 4.11 -19.00 -9.18
CA LEU A 135 4.28 -20.46 -9.11
C LEU A 135 5.74 -20.91 -9.24
N GLY A 136 6.64 -19.99 -9.58
CA GLY A 136 8.08 -20.24 -9.73
C GLY A 136 8.51 -20.60 -11.15
N MET A 137 7.65 -20.48 -12.15
CA MET A 137 7.95 -20.82 -13.55
C MET A 137 8.84 -19.76 -14.23
N GLN A 138 9.54 -20.16 -15.30
CA GLN A 138 10.27 -19.24 -16.17
C GLN A 138 9.33 -18.67 -17.24
N MET A 139 8.85 -17.46 -17.00
CA MET A 139 7.85 -16.81 -17.86
C MET A 139 8.50 -15.92 -18.92
N VAL A 140 8.03 -16.05 -20.17
CA VAL A 140 8.35 -15.14 -21.27
C VAL A 140 7.04 -14.60 -21.83
N GLY A 141 6.94 -13.28 -21.98
CA GLY A 141 5.76 -12.62 -22.53
C GLY A 141 6.07 -11.85 -23.79
N ASN A 142 5.18 -11.91 -24.76
CA ASN A 142 5.17 -11.06 -25.94
C ASN A 142 3.79 -10.46 -26.15
N ASP A 143 3.75 -9.24 -26.65
CA ASP A 143 2.54 -8.60 -27.13
C ASP A 143 2.90 -7.65 -28.27
N LEU A 144 1.99 -7.52 -29.25
CA LEU A 144 2.14 -6.57 -30.33
C LEU A 144 2.03 -5.12 -29.82
N ASN A 145 1.22 -4.89 -28.79
CA ASN A 145 0.98 -3.56 -28.24
C ASN A 145 2.11 -3.16 -27.27
N PRO A 146 2.88 -2.10 -27.55
CA PRO A 146 3.96 -1.66 -26.67
C PRO A 146 3.47 -1.22 -25.28
N VAL A 147 2.21 -0.79 -25.15
CA VAL A 147 1.59 -0.46 -23.87
C VAL A 147 1.38 -1.70 -23.01
N ALA A 148 0.95 -2.82 -23.60
CA ALA A 148 0.82 -4.09 -22.88
C ALA A 148 2.17 -4.51 -22.31
N TRP A 149 3.21 -4.51 -23.16
CA TRP A 149 4.57 -4.80 -22.74
C TRP A 149 5.07 -3.87 -21.62
N PHE A 150 4.85 -2.57 -21.75
CA PHE A 150 5.27 -1.61 -20.74
C PHE A 150 4.57 -1.87 -19.41
N VAL A 151 3.24 -2.04 -19.42
CA VAL A 151 2.45 -2.33 -18.21
C VAL A 151 2.99 -3.57 -17.51
N VAL A 152 3.12 -4.70 -18.22
CA VAL A 152 3.57 -5.96 -17.62
C VAL A 152 5.02 -5.86 -17.11
N LYS A 153 5.88 -5.15 -17.84
CA LYS A 153 7.26 -4.87 -17.38
C LYS A 153 7.28 -4.10 -16.07
N GLN A 154 6.41 -3.10 -15.91
CA GLN A 154 6.31 -2.33 -14.66
C GLN A 154 5.67 -3.16 -13.53
N GLU A 155 4.65 -3.95 -13.82
CA GLU A 155 3.99 -4.82 -12.82
C GLU A 155 4.93 -5.86 -12.20
N LEU A 156 5.93 -6.30 -12.97
CA LEU A 156 6.97 -7.25 -12.55
C LEU A 156 8.30 -6.59 -12.18
N ALA A 157 8.38 -5.25 -12.21
CA ALA A 157 9.61 -4.55 -11.88
C ALA A 157 9.93 -4.72 -10.39
N ASN A 158 11.19 -5.06 -10.10
CA ASN A 158 11.68 -4.98 -8.74
C ASN A 158 11.84 -3.52 -8.36
N VAL A 159 11.24 -3.13 -7.24
CA VAL A 159 11.29 -1.77 -6.73
C VAL A 159 12.10 -1.76 -5.45
N ASP A 160 13.10 -0.87 -5.40
CA ASP A 160 13.78 -0.55 -4.16
C ASP A 160 12.91 0.42 -3.35
N LEU A 161 12.32 -0.10 -2.28
CA LEU A 161 11.41 0.66 -1.42
C LEU A 161 12.08 1.90 -0.82
N GLU A 162 13.38 1.84 -0.51
CA GLU A 162 14.08 2.98 0.07
C GLU A 162 14.35 4.07 -0.97
N GLN A 163 14.64 3.70 -2.21
CA GLN A 163 14.73 4.67 -3.31
C GLN A 163 13.39 5.36 -3.58
N VAL A 164 12.27 4.63 -3.54
CA VAL A 164 10.93 5.23 -3.69
C VAL A 164 10.63 6.20 -2.56
N LYS A 165 10.90 5.81 -1.30
CA LYS A 165 10.72 6.71 -0.15
C LYS A 165 11.58 7.96 -0.26
N LYS A 166 12.83 7.82 -0.72
CA LYS A 166 13.73 8.95 -0.95
C LYS A 166 13.16 9.89 -2.02
N LEU A 167 12.71 9.36 -3.16
CA LEU A 167 12.09 10.16 -4.21
C LEU A 167 10.85 10.90 -3.71
N LEU A 168 9.98 10.24 -2.92
CA LEU A 168 8.81 10.88 -2.34
C LEU A 168 9.20 12.01 -1.37
N ALA A 169 10.24 11.80 -0.55
CA ALA A 169 10.76 12.84 0.35
C ALA A 169 11.37 14.01 -0.42
N ASP A 170 12.08 13.74 -1.52
CA ASP A 170 12.66 14.76 -2.39
C ASP A 170 11.54 15.60 -3.06
N ILE A 171 10.48 14.95 -3.56
CA ILE A 171 9.29 15.62 -4.10
C ILE A 171 8.61 16.47 -3.02
N GLU A 172 8.44 15.94 -1.80
CA GLU A 172 7.84 16.70 -0.70
C GLU A 172 8.70 17.92 -0.35
N ALA A 173 10.02 17.75 -0.24
CA ALA A 173 10.95 18.83 0.08
C ALA A 173 10.94 19.95 -0.98
N GLU A 174 10.75 19.61 -2.25
CA GLU A 174 10.66 20.58 -3.34
C GLU A 174 9.29 21.25 -3.41
N VAL A 175 8.20 20.48 -3.28
CA VAL A 175 6.82 20.98 -3.52
C VAL A 175 6.24 21.65 -2.29
N LYS A 176 6.49 21.13 -1.08
CA LYS A 176 5.89 21.64 0.16
C LYS A 176 6.14 23.14 0.38
N PRO A 177 7.37 23.67 0.23
CA PRO A 177 7.61 25.10 0.40
C PRO A 177 6.89 25.95 -0.65
N GLN A 178 6.73 25.43 -1.88
CA GLN A 178 6.04 26.14 -2.96
C GLN A 178 4.57 26.37 -2.64
N ILE A 179 3.95 25.39 -1.99
CA ILE A 179 2.52 25.41 -1.71
C ILE A 179 2.21 25.99 -0.33
N MET A 180 3.11 25.89 0.65
CA MET A 180 2.87 26.28 2.05
C MET A 180 2.26 27.67 2.26
N PRO A 181 2.67 28.75 1.55
CA PRO A 181 2.05 30.08 1.69
C PRO A 181 0.54 30.12 1.45
N TYR A 182 -0.01 29.15 0.70
CA TYR A 182 -1.44 29.05 0.42
C TYR A 182 -2.21 28.25 1.49
N TYR A 183 -1.52 27.64 2.46
CA TYR A 183 -2.10 26.79 3.49
C TYR A 183 -2.04 27.41 4.87
N THR A 184 -1.29 28.49 5.07
CA THR A 184 -1.20 29.13 6.39
C THR A 184 -2.49 29.86 6.71
N CYS A 185 -2.96 29.76 7.96
CA CYS A 185 -4.07 30.54 8.46
C CYS A 185 -3.86 30.91 9.92
N ASP A 186 -4.72 31.80 10.39
CA ASP A 186 -4.89 32.01 11.83
C ASP A 186 -5.79 30.90 12.39
N GLY A 187 -5.59 30.56 13.65
CA GLY A 187 -6.53 29.72 14.39
C GLY A 187 -7.81 30.48 14.77
N PRO A 188 -8.87 29.75 15.15
CA PRO A 188 -10.18 30.32 15.46
C PRO A 188 -10.16 31.31 16.63
N GLU A 189 -9.19 31.21 17.53
CA GLU A 189 -9.04 32.09 18.70
C GLU A 189 -7.82 33.03 18.56
N GLY A 190 -7.31 33.18 17.32
CA GLY A 190 -6.24 34.12 16.99
C GLY A 190 -4.82 33.55 17.08
N GLU A 191 -4.67 32.23 17.17
CA GLU A 191 -3.36 31.57 17.08
C GLU A 191 -2.67 31.95 15.76
N LYS A 192 -1.41 32.38 15.85
CA LYS A 192 -0.59 32.72 14.68
C LYS A 192 0.48 31.68 14.49
N GLY A 193 0.74 31.32 13.23
CA GLY A 193 1.91 30.54 12.90
C GLY A 193 3.18 31.38 12.81
N THR A 194 4.31 30.69 12.85
CA THR A 194 5.65 31.26 12.82
C THR A 194 6.33 30.90 11.52
N TRP A 195 6.79 31.92 10.78
CA TRP A 195 7.66 31.76 9.62
C TRP A 195 9.12 31.94 10.05
N THR A 196 9.97 30.99 9.69
CA THR A 196 11.41 31.03 9.96
C THR A 196 12.17 30.97 8.64
N HIS A 197 13.03 31.96 8.39
CA HIS A 197 14.01 31.91 7.33
C HIS A 197 15.16 30.98 7.76
N LEU A 198 15.26 29.81 7.14
CA LEU A 198 16.16 28.71 7.49
C LEU A 198 17.65 29.11 7.44
N PRO A 199 18.15 29.78 6.39
CA PRO A 199 19.57 30.15 6.31
C PRO A 199 20.03 31.06 7.44
N THR A 200 19.21 32.06 7.81
CA THR A 200 19.56 33.02 8.87
C THR A 200 19.02 32.65 10.24
N ARG A 201 18.19 31.59 10.33
CA ARG A 201 17.42 31.21 11.53
C ARG A 201 16.57 32.35 12.10
N LYS A 202 16.19 33.31 11.25
CA LYS A 202 15.43 34.50 11.67
C LYS A 202 13.94 34.16 11.65
N VAL A 203 13.27 34.42 12.76
CA VAL A 203 11.81 34.42 12.81
C VAL A 203 11.29 35.70 12.17
N MET A 204 10.37 35.55 11.22
CA MET A 204 9.74 36.66 10.52
C MET A 204 8.72 37.38 11.42
N PRO A 205 8.48 38.68 11.21
CA PRO A 205 7.51 39.43 12.02
C PRO A 205 6.09 38.92 11.80
N ALA A 206 5.17 39.25 12.71
CA ALA A 206 3.81 38.74 12.71
C ALA A 206 2.96 39.19 11.51
N ASP A 207 3.33 40.31 10.87
CA ASP A 207 2.70 40.88 9.67
C ASP A 207 3.37 40.41 8.37
N PHE A 208 4.28 39.44 8.44
CA PHE A 208 4.96 38.88 7.28
C PHE A 208 3.97 38.19 6.33
N ASP A 209 3.90 38.68 5.09
CA ASP A 209 3.12 38.06 4.02
C ASP A 209 3.96 37.00 3.28
N PRO A 210 3.70 35.69 3.48
CA PRO A 210 4.46 34.64 2.82
C PRO A 210 4.22 34.54 1.32
N LEU A 211 3.18 35.20 0.78
CA LEU A 211 2.94 35.25 -0.67
C LEU A 211 3.93 36.18 -1.39
N THR A 212 4.60 37.07 -0.65
CA THR A 212 5.64 37.95 -1.19
C THR A 212 6.96 37.21 -1.47
N ILE A 213 7.13 35.99 -0.96
CA ILE A 213 8.35 35.19 -1.17
C ILE A 213 8.43 34.73 -2.64
N PRO A 214 9.50 35.08 -3.37
CA PRO A 214 9.77 34.55 -4.70
C PRO A 214 9.78 33.01 -4.68
N ARG A 215 9.23 32.38 -5.73
CA ARG A 215 9.05 30.92 -5.76
C ARG A 215 10.35 30.15 -5.54
N ASP A 216 11.45 30.61 -6.14
CA ASP A 216 12.79 30.05 -6.03
C ASP A 216 13.40 30.15 -4.62
N GLU A 217 12.94 31.11 -3.82
CA GLU A 217 13.38 31.34 -2.43
C GLU A 217 12.50 30.64 -1.38
N ARG A 218 11.30 30.18 -1.75
CA ARG A 218 10.34 29.59 -0.77
C ARG A 218 10.91 28.41 0.03
N LYS A 219 11.81 27.63 -0.56
CA LYS A 219 12.50 26.50 0.12
C LYS A 219 13.31 26.93 1.34
N ASP A 220 13.71 28.19 1.40
CA ASP A 220 14.50 28.74 2.50
C ASP A 220 13.62 29.19 3.67
N TYR A 221 12.30 29.00 3.59
CA TYR A 221 11.34 29.36 4.62
C TYR A 221 10.62 28.12 5.16
N ARG A 222 10.40 28.10 6.48
CA ARG A 222 9.62 27.07 7.17
C ARG A 222 8.49 27.72 7.96
N TYR A 223 7.29 27.16 7.82
CA TYR A 223 6.13 27.54 8.60
C TYR A 223 5.85 26.51 9.69
N GLU A 224 5.53 26.98 10.89
CA GLU A 224 5.04 26.17 12.01
C GLU A 224 3.82 26.88 12.61
N GLY A 225 2.63 26.30 12.48
CA GLY A 225 1.42 26.93 12.99
C GLY A 225 0.13 26.35 12.42
N PRO A 226 -1.02 27.02 12.64
CA PRO A 226 -2.29 26.60 12.09
C PRO A 226 -2.26 26.55 10.56
N GLU A 227 -2.78 25.47 10.00
CA GLU A 227 -2.87 25.27 8.56
C GLU A 227 -4.32 25.02 8.17
N ILE A 228 -4.73 25.53 7.00
CA ILE A 228 -6.03 25.27 6.43
C ILE A 228 -6.10 23.79 6.05
N ILE A 229 -7.02 23.07 6.69
CA ILE A 229 -7.35 21.70 6.31
C ILE A 229 -8.34 21.79 5.13
N TYR A 230 -7.80 21.92 3.92
CA TYR A 230 -8.65 21.79 2.73
C TYR A 230 -8.95 20.34 2.43
N THR A 231 -10.20 20.13 2.07
CA THR A 231 -10.59 19.06 1.15
C THR A 231 -10.50 19.65 -0.24
N PHE A 232 -9.57 19.22 -1.09
CA PHE A 232 -9.53 19.71 -2.48
C PHE A 232 -10.80 19.27 -3.20
N TRP A 233 -11.56 20.23 -3.77
CA TRP A 233 -12.82 19.95 -4.46
C TRP A 233 -12.66 20.08 -5.96
N ALA A 234 -12.49 18.97 -6.67
CA ALA A 234 -12.43 18.96 -8.13
C ALA A 234 -13.66 18.27 -8.69
N LYS A 235 -14.68 19.06 -9.02
CA LYS A 235 -15.93 18.52 -9.57
C LYS A 235 -15.90 18.39 -11.10
N HIS A 236 -15.32 19.37 -11.81
CA HIS A 236 -15.34 19.38 -13.28
C HIS A 236 -14.06 19.96 -13.90
N GLY A 237 -13.65 19.41 -15.05
CA GLY A 237 -12.57 19.92 -15.91
C GLY A 237 -13.08 20.37 -17.27
N PRO A 238 -12.29 21.17 -18.01
CA PRO A 238 -12.67 21.60 -19.35
C PRO A 238 -12.63 20.42 -20.33
N CYS A 239 -13.68 20.27 -21.13
CA CYS A 239 -13.69 19.38 -22.27
C CYS A 239 -12.53 19.73 -23.21
N GLN A 240 -11.70 18.74 -23.57
CA GLN A 240 -10.52 18.95 -24.42
C GLN A 240 -10.87 19.15 -25.90
N VAL A 241 -12.16 19.02 -26.27
CA VAL A 241 -12.63 19.29 -27.62
C VAL A 241 -12.68 20.80 -27.84
N THR A 242 -11.88 21.28 -28.81
CA THR A 242 -11.82 22.69 -29.21
C THR A 242 -13.23 23.24 -29.49
N GLY A 243 -13.58 24.38 -28.86
CA GLY A 243 -14.87 25.04 -29.04
C GLY A 243 -16.05 24.44 -28.26
N CYS A 244 -15.87 23.32 -27.54
CA CYS A 244 -16.96 22.70 -26.79
C CYS A 244 -17.36 23.51 -25.54
N GLY A 245 -16.40 24.05 -24.79
CA GLY A 245 -16.64 24.86 -23.58
C GLY A 245 -17.31 24.14 -22.41
N HIS A 246 -17.75 22.89 -22.60
CA HIS A 246 -18.41 22.07 -21.60
C HIS A 246 -17.47 21.71 -20.44
N ARG A 247 -18.02 21.67 -19.22
CA ARG A 247 -17.32 21.23 -18.00
C ARG A 247 -17.69 19.78 -17.70
N THR A 248 -16.77 18.85 -17.95
CA THR A 248 -16.99 17.41 -17.72
C THR A 248 -16.71 17.05 -16.26
N PRO A 249 -17.58 16.30 -15.58
CA PRO A 249 -17.28 15.78 -14.25
C PRO A 249 -16.07 14.85 -14.31
N ILE A 250 -14.97 15.19 -13.62
CA ILE A 250 -13.75 14.37 -13.63
C ILE A 250 -13.84 13.25 -12.57
N MET A 251 -14.66 13.43 -11.55
CA MET A 251 -14.67 12.59 -10.35
C MET A 251 -16.07 12.26 -9.85
N SER A 252 -16.23 11.08 -9.25
CA SER A 252 -17.44 10.69 -8.53
C SER A 252 -17.56 11.36 -7.15
N SER A 253 -16.44 11.76 -6.55
CA SER A 253 -16.36 12.54 -5.33
C SER A 253 -15.60 13.83 -5.61
N PRO A 254 -16.06 15.01 -5.15
CA PRO A 254 -15.27 16.22 -5.26
C PRO A 254 -14.00 16.14 -4.41
N VAL A 255 -13.99 15.32 -3.35
CA VAL A 255 -12.87 15.17 -2.42
C VAL A 255 -11.66 14.48 -3.08
N MET A 256 -10.66 15.29 -3.44
CA MET A 256 -9.41 14.86 -4.07
C MET A 256 -8.34 14.47 -3.06
N ALA A 257 -8.24 15.20 -1.95
CA ALA A 257 -7.27 14.93 -0.89
C ALA A 257 -7.78 15.51 0.42
N VAL A 258 -7.50 14.80 1.51
CA VAL A 258 -7.80 15.21 2.90
C VAL A 258 -6.48 15.16 3.66
N LYS A 259 -6.11 16.27 4.31
CA LYS A 259 -4.96 16.27 5.20
C LYS A 259 -5.26 15.35 6.39
N THR A 260 -4.55 14.23 6.47
CA THR A 260 -4.61 13.34 7.64
C THR A 260 -3.62 13.86 8.67
N LEU A 261 -4.07 14.10 9.89
CA LEU A 261 -3.15 14.44 10.97
C LEU A 261 -2.28 13.22 11.29
N SER A 262 -0.98 13.46 11.41
CA SER A 262 -0.04 12.43 11.81
C SER A 262 0.99 13.02 12.75
N VAL A 263 1.46 12.19 13.67
CA VAL A 263 2.46 12.56 14.66
C VAL A 263 3.52 11.47 14.71
N LYS A 264 4.77 11.88 14.83
CA LYS A 264 5.85 10.94 15.10
C LYS A 264 5.75 10.47 16.54
N HIS A 265 5.88 9.17 16.76
CA HIS A 265 5.77 8.57 18.07
C HIS A 265 6.82 7.50 18.33
N TRP A 266 6.94 7.13 19.60
CA TRP A 266 7.73 6.02 20.10
C TRP A 266 6.87 5.15 21.03
N GLU A 267 7.03 3.84 20.92
CA GLU A 267 6.45 2.90 21.88
C GLU A 267 7.25 2.95 23.19
N HIS A 268 6.52 2.97 24.30
CA HIS A 268 7.10 3.07 25.63
C HIS A 268 6.31 2.24 26.64
N THR A 269 7.03 1.61 27.56
CA THR A 269 6.47 0.87 28.69
C THR A 269 6.93 1.56 29.97
N CYS A 270 5.99 1.99 30.81
CA CYS A 270 6.32 2.69 32.05
C CYS A 270 7.05 1.75 33.01
N GLY A 271 8.23 2.15 33.49
CA GLY A 271 9.00 1.36 34.46
C GLY A 271 8.35 1.22 35.85
N GLN A 272 7.39 2.09 36.19
CA GLN A 272 6.74 2.10 37.51
C GLN A 272 5.45 1.26 37.56
N CYS A 273 4.61 1.32 36.52
CA CYS A 273 3.34 0.58 36.48
C CYS A 273 3.30 -0.54 35.43
N GLY A 274 4.31 -0.66 34.57
CA GLY A 274 4.33 -1.62 33.46
C GLY A 274 3.38 -1.27 32.31
N GLY A 275 2.61 -0.18 32.41
CA GLY A 275 1.64 0.22 31.39
C GLY A 275 2.31 0.67 30.09
N GLU A 276 1.80 0.20 28.96
CA GLU A 276 2.23 0.59 27.62
C GLU A 276 1.51 1.87 27.16
N PHE A 277 2.26 2.76 26.51
CA PHE A 277 1.72 3.98 25.90
C PHE A 277 2.64 4.50 24.79
N HIS A 278 2.11 5.39 23.96
CA HIS A 278 2.88 6.08 22.95
C HIS A 278 3.43 7.41 23.48
N VAL A 279 4.71 7.67 23.27
CA VAL A 279 5.28 9.02 23.40
C VAL A 279 5.14 9.70 22.06
N GLU A 280 4.44 10.82 21.99
CA GLU A 280 4.27 11.62 20.78
C GLU A 280 5.25 12.78 20.75
N GLU A 281 5.83 13.09 19.59
CA GLU A 281 6.82 14.18 19.45
C GLU A 281 6.21 15.55 19.73
N ASP A 282 5.00 15.79 19.24
CA ASP A 282 4.27 17.05 19.34
C ASP A 282 2.77 16.76 19.53
N ALA A 283 2.01 17.75 19.99
CA ALA A 283 0.55 17.62 20.06
C ALA A 283 -0.06 17.78 18.65
N ALA A 284 -0.59 16.70 18.08
CA ALA A 284 -1.30 16.75 16.80
C ALA A 284 -2.82 16.85 17.04
N ARG A 285 -3.39 18.06 16.90
CA ARG A 285 -4.80 18.32 17.19
C ARG A 285 -5.46 19.12 16.06
N MET A 286 -6.70 18.74 15.71
CA MET A 286 -7.54 19.57 14.82
C MET A 286 -8.08 20.81 15.54
N ALA A 287 -8.38 20.67 16.83
CA ALA A 287 -8.86 21.74 17.71
C ALA A 287 -8.00 21.75 18.98
N PRO A 288 -6.85 22.45 18.97
CA PRO A 288 -5.93 22.47 20.11
C PRO A 288 -6.55 23.04 21.39
N ASP A 289 -7.56 23.91 21.26
CA ASP A 289 -8.17 24.63 22.39
C ASP A 289 -9.41 23.92 22.95
N ALA A 290 -9.93 22.90 22.24
CA ALA A 290 -10.98 22.06 22.77
C ALA A 290 -10.43 21.09 23.84
N PRO A 291 -11.20 20.69 24.85
CA PRO A 291 -10.81 19.59 25.73
C PRO A 291 -10.54 18.31 24.93
N LEU A 292 -9.43 17.62 25.22
CA LEU A 292 -9.12 16.34 24.60
C LEU A 292 -9.68 15.20 25.44
N TYR A 293 -10.57 14.40 24.87
CA TYR A 293 -11.02 13.15 25.47
C TYR A 293 -10.52 11.96 24.66
N VAL A 294 -9.69 11.12 25.29
CA VAL A 294 -9.18 9.88 24.68
C VAL A 294 -10.11 8.74 25.09
N ALA A 295 -10.78 8.12 24.12
CA ALA A 295 -11.69 7.02 24.39
C ALA A 295 -10.92 5.82 24.97
N PRO A 296 -11.52 5.00 25.85
CA PRO A 296 -10.85 3.82 26.42
C PRO A 296 -10.39 2.77 25.39
N SER A 297 -10.94 2.80 24.18
CA SER A 297 -10.53 1.94 23.06
C SER A 297 -9.28 2.43 22.32
N GLU A 298 -8.89 3.70 22.52
CA GLU A 298 -7.71 4.29 21.89
C GLU A 298 -6.45 3.94 22.66
N HIS A 299 -5.34 3.81 21.94
CA HIS A 299 -4.07 3.50 22.58
C HIS A 299 -3.59 4.70 23.42
N PRO A 300 -3.29 4.53 24.71
CA PRO A 300 -2.83 5.63 25.57
C PRO A 300 -1.57 6.29 25.01
N PHE A 301 -1.46 7.60 25.22
CA PHE A 301 -0.30 8.37 24.79
C PHE A 301 0.03 9.53 25.73
N SER A 302 1.21 10.11 25.54
CA SER A 302 1.69 11.31 26.24
C SER A 302 2.57 12.13 25.29
N VAL A 303 2.38 13.45 25.27
CA VAL A 303 3.14 14.37 24.41
C VAL A 303 4.49 14.69 25.07
N LEU A 304 5.57 14.64 24.29
CA LEU A 304 6.93 14.91 24.75
C LEU A 304 7.14 16.39 25.05
N ASP A 305 7.32 16.73 26.31
CA ASP A 305 7.90 18.00 26.72
C ASP A 305 9.43 17.88 26.64
N ARG A 306 10.06 18.67 25.76
CA ARG A 306 11.52 18.61 25.54
C ARG A 306 12.35 18.96 26.77
N ARG A 307 11.77 19.62 27.78
CA ARG A 307 12.44 19.97 29.04
C ARG A 307 12.09 19.00 30.15
N LYS A 308 10.82 18.56 30.22
CA LYS A 308 10.29 17.78 31.35
C LYS A 308 10.14 16.28 31.08
N GLY A 309 10.30 15.84 29.82
CA GLY A 309 10.06 14.47 29.40
C GLY A 309 8.57 14.21 29.15
N VAL A 310 8.06 13.05 29.59
CA VAL A 310 6.65 12.68 29.46
C VAL A 310 6.06 12.28 30.80
N ILE A 311 4.74 12.36 30.91
CA ILE A 311 3.98 11.87 32.05
C ILE A 311 3.27 10.59 31.65
N CYS A 312 3.46 9.51 32.41
CA CYS A 312 2.77 8.25 32.16
C CYS A 312 1.24 8.45 32.28
N PRO A 313 0.43 8.13 31.25
CA PRO A 313 -1.01 8.33 31.31
C PRO A 313 -1.70 7.41 32.32
N HIS A 314 -1.04 6.32 32.73
CA HIS A 314 -1.61 5.31 33.65
C HIS A 314 -1.37 5.64 35.13
N CYS A 315 -0.17 6.07 35.49
CA CYS A 315 0.24 6.24 36.89
C CYS A 315 0.81 7.63 37.20
N GLN A 316 0.78 8.56 36.24
CA GLN A 316 1.25 9.94 36.38
C GLN A 316 2.74 10.08 36.74
N ALA A 317 3.52 9.02 36.59
CA ALA A 317 4.97 9.04 36.78
C ALA A 317 5.66 9.90 35.72
N GLN A 318 6.58 10.76 36.14
CA GLN A 318 7.39 11.55 35.21
C GLN A 318 8.57 10.71 34.68
N ILE A 319 8.72 10.70 33.36
CA ILE A 319 9.75 9.91 32.66
C ILE A 319 10.63 10.86 31.86
N SER A 320 11.90 10.93 32.25
CA SER A 320 12.90 11.73 31.56
C SER A 320 13.45 10.96 30.35
N ASN A 321 13.69 11.66 29.24
CA ASN A 321 14.42 11.14 28.07
C ASN A 321 13.86 9.84 27.42
N PRO A 322 12.54 9.68 27.25
CA PRO A 322 11.92 8.41 26.83
C PRO A 322 12.23 7.97 25.38
N THR A 323 12.81 8.87 24.57
CA THR A 323 13.05 8.70 23.13
C THR A 323 14.54 8.56 22.77
N THR A 324 15.45 8.64 23.74
CA THR A 324 16.90 8.64 23.51
C THR A 324 17.36 7.40 22.76
N GLY A 325 18.06 7.59 21.64
CA GLY A 325 18.58 6.50 20.80
C GLY A 325 17.53 5.72 20.00
N LYS A 326 16.25 6.11 20.06
CA LYS A 326 15.15 5.42 19.35
C LYS A 326 14.74 6.19 18.08
N LYS A 327 14.60 5.48 16.97
CA LYS A 327 13.94 6.02 15.76
C LYS A 327 12.43 6.05 15.96
N GLY A 328 11.83 7.23 15.83
CA GLY A 328 10.37 7.39 15.88
C GLY A 328 9.70 6.94 14.57
N LYS A 329 8.41 6.60 14.65
CA LYS A 329 7.56 6.25 13.50
C LYS A 329 6.39 7.23 13.43
N ASN A 330 5.91 7.58 12.24
CA ASN A 330 4.69 8.37 12.12
C ASN A 330 3.46 7.49 12.31
N LYS A 331 2.52 7.92 13.15
CA LYS A 331 1.16 7.37 13.26
C LYS A 331 0.13 8.41 12.87
N LYS A 332 -1.03 7.96 12.40
CA LYS A 332 -2.19 8.81 12.18
C LYS A 332 -2.84 9.13 13.54
N VAL A 333 -3.42 10.33 13.64
CA VAL A 333 -4.18 10.79 14.80
C VAL A 333 -5.66 10.85 14.48
#